data_AF-A0A250IDV6-F1
#
_entry.id   AF-A0A250IDV6-F1
#
_cell.length_a   1.000
_cell.length_b   1.000
_cell.length_c   1.000
_cell.angle_alpha   90.00
_cell.angle_beta   90.00
_cell.angle_gamma   90.00
#
_symmetry.space_group_name_H-M   'P 1'
#
loop_
_entity.id
_entity.type
_entity.pdbx_description
1 polymer ?
#
loop_
_entity_poly.entity_id
_entity_poly.type
_entity_poly.pdbx_seq_one_letter_code
_entity_poly.pdbx_strand_id
1 'polypeptide(L)'
;MNDWTPKPIPAASLARLPLTPEEGFVLSRLDGTTPVRHLTALTGLPADRIQAILARLIAHGAVLNAPTPPAEQPLPPPEDPPPSEDTPAGDEDIPTEDEGAEAATGTFRQLFERRLHPLAADERARLARDAVDPELSALCFDPVPAVIHSVMENTRVGLAHARLIARHHANPVGLEALCGRAAFASDAGVRRWLVRNPQLPSSLFRRLWAGRRLMEQFKVAVDRDVPEGTRRTAREVLRSRFTTAPAEERVELILLTEGRVLGALSGMPVDGKTASLLCGRVYRSPLLIQNLARWSAAPPVLIAHLLKQEAVRRQPQLRQLLQRHPNAPADARKG
;
A
#
# COMPACT_ATOMS: atom_id res chain seq x y z
N MET A 1 9.68 19.18 23.84
CA MET A 1 9.47 17.72 23.72
C MET A 1 7.97 17.36 23.59
N ASN A 2 7.17 18.06 22.76
CA ASN A 2 5.69 17.96 22.83
C ASN A 2 4.99 17.18 21.71
N ASP A 3 5.73 16.53 20.81
CA ASP A 3 5.15 15.77 19.69
C ASP A 3 5.76 14.37 19.50
N TRP A 4 6.42 13.85 20.54
CA TRP A 4 6.95 12.49 20.47
C TRP A 4 5.80 11.47 20.56
N THR A 5 5.87 10.40 19.77
CA THR A 5 4.95 9.27 19.82
C THR A 5 5.65 8.09 20.51
N PRO A 6 5.35 7.81 21.79
CA PRO A 6 5.94 6.70 22.50
C PRO A 6 5.51 5.36 21.90
N LYS A 7 6.49 4.52 21.57
CA LYS A 7 6.28 3.18 21.01
C LYS A 7 6.72 2.13 22.04
N PRO A 8 5.83 1.22 22.46
CA PRO A 8 6.21 0.13 23.35
C PRO A 8 7.14 -0.86 22.63
N ILE A 9 8.05 -1.50 23.36
CA ILE A 9 8.95 -2.52 22.82
C ILE A 9 8.26 -3.90 22.93
N PRO A 10 7.85 -4.55 21.82
CA PRO A 10 7.05 -5.79 21.89
C PRO A 10 7.80 -6.98 22.49
N ALA A 11 9.12 -6.96 22.46
CA ALA A 11 9.99 -8.00 23.02
C ALA A 11 10.22 -7.85 24.54
N ALA A 12 9.79 -6.74 25.15
CA ALA A 12 9.92 -6.55 26.59
C ALA A 12 8.95 -7.51 27.31
N SER A 13 9.47 -8.42 28.11
CA SER A 13 8.65 -9.29 28.97
C SER A 13 7.97 -8.44 30.05
N LEU A 14 6.79 -7.89 29.74
CA LEU A 14 6.04 -6.98 30.61
C LEU A 14 5.80 -7.54 32.02
N ALA A 15 5.67 -8.87 32.15
CA ALA A 15 5.50 -9.56 33.43
C ALA A 15 6.76 -9.58 34.32
N ARG A 16 7.94 -9.22 33.79
CA ARG A 16 9.22 -9.20 34.53
C ARG A 16 9.69 -7.79 34.88
N LEU A 17 8.99 -6.75 34.42
CA LEU A 17 9.33 -5.37 34.70
C LEU A 17 8.73 -4.95 36.06
N PRO A 18 9.49 -4.25 36.93
CA PRO A 18 9.01 -3.79 38.22
C PRO A 18 8.12 -2.55 38.07
N LEU A 19 7.01 -2.68 37.34
CA LEU A 19 6.08 -1.58 37.07
C LEU A 19 5.06 -1.46 38.20
N THR A 20 4.79 -0.21 38.60
CA THR A 20 3.63 0.11 39.42
C THR A 20 2.33 -0.08 38.60
N PRO A 21 1.17 -0.26 39.25
CA PRO A 21 -0.11 -0.36 38.55
C PRO A 21 -0.40 0.84 37.64
N GLU A 22 0.04 2.03 38.04
CA GLU A 22 -0.11 3.28 37.27
C GLU A 22 0.76 3.27 36.00
N GLU A 23 2.01 2.81 36.09
CA GLU A 23 2.91 2.67 34.94
C GLU A 23 2.44 1.58 33.97
N GLY A 24 1.98 0.45 34.49
CA GLY A 24 1.39 -0.63 33.69
C GLY A 24 0.11 -0.17 32.97
N PHE A 25 -0.70 0.66 33.62
CA PHE A 25 -1.89 1.25 33.01
C PHE A 25 -1.51 2.20 31.86
N VAL A 26 -0.57 3.13 32.06
CA VAL A 26 -0.10 4.03 30.98
C VAL A 26 0.49 3.22 29.83
N LEU A 27 1.31 2.21 30.12
CA LEU A 27 1.89 1.33 29.10
C LEU A 27 0.83 0.59 28.28
N SER A 28 -0.24 0.11 28.91
CA SER A 28 -1.37 -0.55 28.22
C SER A 28 -2.12 0.36 27.23
N ARG A 29 -1.94 1.69 27.35
CA ARG A 29 -2.56 2.69 26.48
C ARG A 29 -1.63 3.18 25.36
N LEU A 30 -0.37 2.73 25.34
CA LEU A 30 0.56 3.06 24.27
C LEU A 30 0.31 2.14 23.07
N ASP A 31 -0.28 2.70 22.03
CA ASP A 31 -0.58 2.01 20.75
C ASP A 31 0.51 2.22 19.69
N GLY A 32 1.54 3.01 20.01
CA GLY A 32 2.63 3.39 19.10
C GLY A 32 2.25 4.44 18.04
N THR A 33 1.03 5.00 18.11
CA THR A 33 0.51 6.01 17.18
C THR A 33 0.04 7.29 17.86
N THR A 34 -0.26 7.23 19.16
CA THR A 34 -0.74 8.37 19.93
C THR A 34 0.43 9.23 20.46
N PRO A 35 0.51 10.53 20.13
CA PRO A 35 1.57 11.40 20.64
C PRO A 35 1.35 11.78 22.11
N VAL A 36 2.43 12.10 22.82
CA VAL A 36 2.42 12.36 24.29
C VAL A 36 1.36 13.38 24.70
N ARG A 37 1.13 14.44 23.92
CA ARG A 37 0.12 15.48 24.23
C ARG A 37 -1.31 14.94 24.39
N HIS A 38 -1.63 13.80 23.76
CA HIS A 38 -2.98 13.22 23.79
C HIS A 38 -3.13 12.15 24.89
N LEU A 39 -2.04 11.76 25.56
CA LEU A 39 -2.08 10.77 26.63
C LEU A 39 -2.76 11.30 27.91
N THR A 40 -2.72 12.61 28.16
CA THR A 40 -3.47 13.24 29.27
C THR A 40 -4.95 12.99 29.15
N ALA A 41 -5.51 13.17 27.94
CA ALA A 41 -6.92 12.93 27.67
C ALA A 41 -7.30 11.43 27.76
N LEU A 42 -6.39 10.53 27.43
CA LEU A 42 -6.65 9.07 27.44
C LEU A 42 -6.49 8.41 28.81
N THR A 43 -5.61 8.95 29.66
CA THR A 43 -5.28 8.37 30.97
C THR A 43 -5.91 9.13 32.14
N GLY A 44 -6.33 10.38 31.93
CA GLY A 44 -6.81 11.27 32.99
C GLY A 44 -5.70 11.80 33.92
N LEU A 45 -4.43 11.51 33.62
CA LEU A 45 -3.27 11.94 34.40
C LEU A 45 -2.75 13.31 33.91
N PRO A 46 -2.16 14.12 34.81
CA PRO A 46 -1.57 15.40 34.42
C PRO A 46 -0.26 15.20 33.62
N ALA A 47 0.10 16.19 32.80
CA ALA A 47 1.16 16.05 31.80
C ALA A 47 2.55 15.79 32.42
N ASP A 48 2.85 16.41 33.56
CA ASP A 48 4.05 16.21 34.37
C ASP A 48 4.15 14.75 34.87
N ARG A 49 3.02 14.18 35.33
CA ARG A 49 2.97 12.79 35.78
C ARG A 49 3.19 11.80 34.64
N ILE A 50 2.60 12.07 33.47
CA ILE A 50 2.81 11.26 32.27
C ILE A 50 4.27 11.30 31.81
N GLN A 51 4.91 12.48 31.83
CA GLN A 51 6.33 12.60 31.50
C GLN A 51 7.21 11.79 32.46
N ALA A 52 6.94 11.85 33.77
CA ALA A 52 7.67 11.08 34.78
C ALA A 52 7.47 9.55 34.63
N ILE A 53 6.28 9.11 34.22
CA ILE A 53 6.00 7.70 33.94
C ILE A 53 6.70 7.23 32.66
N LEU A 54 6.64 8.02 31.58
CA LEU A 54 7.32 7.70 30.32
C LEU A 54 8.84 7.62 30.50
N ALA A 55 9.45 8.52 31.28
CA ALA A 55 10.88 8.47 31.60
C ALA A 55 11.26 7.17 32.32
N ARG A 56 10.42 6.69 33.25
CA ARG A 56 10.64 5.41 33.95
C ARG A 56 10.42 4.21 33.02
N LEU A 57 9.40 4.24 32.17
CA LEU A 57 9.16 3.19 31.18
C LEU A 57 10.31 3.08 30.16
N ILE A 58 10.91 4.20 29.76
CA ILE A 58 12.13 4.24 28.96
C ILE A 58 13.28 3.59 29.72
N ALA A 59 13.52 3.99 30.98
CA ALA A 59 14.60 3.46 31.81
C ALA A 59 14.47 1.93 32.05
N HIS A 60 13.24 1.42 32.09
CA HIS A 60 12.93 0.00 32.21
C HIS A 60 12.94 -0.76 30.87
N GLY A 61 13.23 -0.09 29.74
CA GLY A 61 13.27 -0.71 28.42
C GLY A 61 11.88 -1.16 27.92
N ALA A 62 10.81 -0.55 28.43
CA ALA A 62 9.43 -0.83 28.00
C ALA A 62 9.00 0.01 26.79
N VAL A 63 9.62 1.18 26.59
CA VAL A 63 9.28 2.17 25.55
C VAL A 63 10.57 2.65 24.88
N LEU A 64 10.54 2.86 23.56
CA LEU A 64 11.68 3.41 22.82
C LEU A 64 12.10 4.80 23.33
N ASN A 65 13.36 5.19 23.17
CA ASN A 65 13.83 6.53 23.53
C ASN A 65 13.15 7.61 22.68
N ALA A 66 12.90 8.78 23.28
CA ALA A 66 12.57 9.97 22.50
C ALA A 66 13.77 10.36 21.62
N PRO A 67 13.57 10.73 20.35
CA PRO A 67 14.67 11.21 19.50
C PRO A 67 15.25 12.48 20.12
N THR A 68 16.53 12.43 20.49
CA THR A 68 17.28 13.58 20.99
C THR A 68 17.38 14.61 19.87
N PRO A 69 17.00 15.88 20.07
CA PRO A 69 17.30 16.92 19.10
C PRO A 69 18.83 17.03 18.95
N PRO A 70 19.38 17.14 17.72
CA PRO A 70 20.82 17.32 17.53
C PRO A 70 21.29 18.58 18.27
N ALA A 71 22.34 18.45 19.06
CA ALA A 71 22.99 19.58 19.70
C ALA A 71 23.53 20.53 18.62
N GLU A 72 23.13 21.80 18.69
CA GLU A 72 23.67 22.89 17.88
C GLU A 72 25.19 22.97 18.06
N GLN A 73 25.94 22.60 17.04
CA GLN A 73 27.35 22.97 16.91
C GLN A 73 27.42 24.40 16.36
N PRO A 74 28.30 25.29 16.87
CA PRO A 74 28.43 26.65 16.35
C PRO A 74 29.00 26.64 14.93
N LEU A 75 28.30 27.29 13.99
CA LEU A 75 28.72 27.47 12.60
C LEU A 75 29.96 28.40 12.50
N PRO A 76 30.96 28.10 11.67
CA PRO A 76 31.88 29.09 11.12
C PRO A 76 31.19 29.93 10.01
N PRO A 77 31.69 31.15 9.72
CA PRO A 77 31.04 32.11 8.81
C PRO A 77 31.06 31.67 7.33
N PRO A 78 30.18 32.24 6.48
CA PRO A 78 29.82 31.68 5.17
C PRO A 78 30.87 31.99 4.11
N GLU A 79 31.32 30.97 3.40
CA GLU A 79 32.01 31.07 2.12
C GLU A 79 31.06 30.61 1.00
N ASP A 80 31.09 31.32 -0.13
CA ASP A 80 30.16 31.19 -1.27
C ASP A 80 30.01 29.77 -1.83
N PRO A 81 28.84 29.39 -2.38
CA PRO A 81 28.56 28.02 -2.80
C PRO A 81 29.17 27.70 -4.18
N PRO A 82 29.93 26.60 -4.33
CA PRO A 82 30.11 25.95 -5.63
C PRO A 82 28.95 24.96 -5.91
N PRO A 83 28.76 24.55 -7.17
CA PRO A 83 27.48 24.09 -7.70
C PRO A 83 27.09 22.69 -7.23
N SER A 84 25.77 22.48 -7.13
CA SER A 84 25.11 21.23 -6.79
C SER A 84 25.56 20.07 -7.68
N GLU A 85 26.29 19.11 -7.09
CA GLU A 85 26.40 17.76 -7.63
C GLU A 85 25.42 16.85 -6.88
N ASP A 86 24.52 16.25 -7.66
CA ASP A 86 23.59 15.20 -7.26
C ASP A 86 24.35 14.07 -6.53
N THR A 87 24.09 13.92 -5.23
CA THR A 87 24.32 12.66 -4.52
C THR A 87 23.02 12.26 -3.85
N PRO A 88 22.43 11.09 -4.16
CA PRO A 88 21.28 10.61 -3.42
C PRO A 88 21.73 10.29 -1.99
N ALA A 89 21.10 10.96 -1.03
CA ALA A 89 21.27 10.69 0.39
C ALA A 89 21.00 9.20 0.65
N GLY A 90 21.98 8.56 1.29
CA GLY A 90 21.97 7.15 1.63
C GLY A 90 20.79 6.78 2.52
N ASP A 91 20.18 5.65 2.19
CA ASP A 91 19.32 4.89 3.09
C ASP A 91 20.10 4.59 4.38
N GLU A 92 19.66 5.17 5.50
CA GLU A 92 19.96 4.60 6.81
C GLU A 92 19.05 3.36 6.96
N ASP A 93 19.67 2.18 6.85
CA ASP A 93 19.06 0.85 6.99
C ASP A 93 18.30 0.72 8.33
N ILE A 94 17.01 1.04 8.33
CA ILE A 94 16.06 0.57 9.34
C ILE A 94 15.45 -0.71 8.79
N PRO A 95 15.66 -1.88 9.42
CA PRO A 95 15.06 -3.12 8.97
C PRO A 95 13.55 -2.98 8.93
N THR A 96 12.98 -3.03 7.73
CA THR A 96 11.53 -3.06 7.58
C THR A 96 10.99 -4.39 8.15
N GLU A 97 9.73 -4.43 8.58
CA GLU A 97 9.08 -5.70 8.99
C GLU A 97 9.20 -6.80 7.90
N ASP A 98 9.43 -6.41 6.63
CA ASP A 98 9.70 -7.31 5.50
C ASP A 98 11.06 -8.04 5.65
N GLU A 99 12.10 -7.45 6.23
CA GLU A 99 13.44 -8.09 6.34
C GLU A 99 13.48 -9.27 7.32
N GLY A 100 12.87 -9.11 8.51
CA GLY A 100 12.76 -10.19 9.49
C GLY A 100 11.85 -11.34 9.00
N ALA A 101 10.79 -10.99 8.26
CA ALA A 101 9.91 -11.97 7.62
C ALA A 101 10.61 -12.70 6.47
N GLU A 102 11.48 -12.04 5.70
CA GLU A 102 12.26 -12.67 4.63
C GLU A 102 13.33 -13.63 5.16
N ALA A 103 14.00 -13.30 6.26
CA ALA A 103 14.94 -14.23 6.91
C ALA A 103 14.24 -15.51 7.42
N ALA A 104 13.05 -15.37 8.03
CA ALA A 104 12.24 -16.52 8.44
C ALA A 104 11.76 -17.34 7.23
N THR A 105 11.36 -16.68 6.15
CA THR A 105 10.97 -17.30 4.87
C THR A 105 12.11 -18.16 4.30
N GLY A 106 13.35 -17.66 4.33
CA GLY A 106 14.53 -18.43 3.94
C GLY A 106 14.74 -19.70 4.77
N THR A 107 14.50 -19.61 6.09
CA THR A 107 14.59 -20.75 7.01
C THR A 107 13.54 -21.83 6.70
N PHE A 108 12.28 -21.42 6.46
CA PHE A 108 11.20 -22.36 6.12
C PHE A 108 11.45 -23.06 4.79
N ARG A 109 11.96 -22.33 3.79
CA ARG A 109 12.30 -22.90 2.49
C ARG A 109 13.41 -23.94 2.61
N GLN A 110 14.47 -23.66 3.38
CA GLN A 110 15.53 -24.65 3.62
C GLN A 110 15.01 -25.90 4.34
N LEU A 111 14.10 -25.73 5.32
CA LEU A 111 13.46 -26.86 5.99
C LEU A 111 12.67 -27.72 5.00
N PHE A 112 11.90 -27.08 4.13
CA PHE A 112 11.14 -27.76 3.09
C PHE A 112 12.05 -28.59 2.19
N GLU A 113 13.03 -27.97 1.55
CA GLU A 113 13.91 -28.64 0.58
C GLU A 113 14.67 -29.82 1.19
N ARG A 114 15.13 -29.69 2.43
CA ARG A 114 15.97 -30.72 3.07
C ARG A 114 15.17 -31.87 3.67
N ARG A 115 13.99 -31.59 4.26
CA ARG A 115 13.26 -32.58 5.07
C ARG A 115 11.94 -33.02 4.48
N LEU A 116 11.21 -32.11 3.85
CA LEU A 116 9.84 -32.37 3.41
C LEU A 116 9.82 -32.73 1.93
N HIS A 117 10.53 -31.99 1.07
CA HIS A 117 10.55 -32.20 -0.36
C HIS A 117 10.93 -33.64 -0.79
N PRO A 118 11.86 -34.35 -0.12
CA PRO A 118 12.19 -35.75 -0.46
C PRO A 118 11.06 -36.75 -0.20
N LEU A 119 10.07 -36.42 0.64
CA LEU A 119 8.93 -37.29 0.92
C LEU A 119 7.97 -37.33 -0.27
N ALA A 120 7.25 -38.44 -0.42
CA ALA A 120 6.23 -38.58 -1.45
C ALA A 120 5.10 -37.55 -1.25
N ALA A 121 4.49 -37.08 -2.34
CA ALA A 121 3.47 -36.04 -2.29
C ALA A 121 2.29 -36.39 -1.37
N ASP A 122 1.84 -37.65 -1.38
CA ASP A 122 0.75 -38.13 -0.52
C ASP A 122 1.13 -38.11 0.97
N GLU A 123 2.39 -38.40 1.27
CA GLU A 123 2.91 -38.32 2.63
C GLU A 123 2.97 -36.86 3.12
N ARG A 124 3.45 -35.93 2.27
CA ARG A 124 3.46 -34.49 2.57
C ARG A 124 2.04 -33.95 2.76
N ALA A 125 1.10 -34.37 1.93
CA ALA A 125 -0.31 -34.00 2.05
C ALA A 125 -0.91 -34.47 3.37
N ARG A 126 -0.65 -35.73 3.77
CA ARG A 126 -1.08 -36.25 5.08
C ARG A 126 -0.47 -35.45 6.23
N LEU A 127 0.83 -35.17 6.18
CA LEU A 127 1.51 -34.37 7.21
C LEU A 127 0.95 -32.95 7.31
N ALA A 128 0.61 -32.33 6.18
CA ALA A 128 0.11 -30.95 6.13
C ALA A 128 -1.15 -30.70 6.94
N ARG A 129 -2.04 -31.69 7.07
CA ARG A 129 -3.32 -31.52 7.80
C ARG A 129 -3.14 -31.24 9.28
N ASP A 130 -2.10 -31.82 9.88
CA ASP A 130 -1.87 -31.78 11.33
C ASP A 130 -0.57 -31.06 11.73
N ALA A 131 0.24 -30.65 10.75
CA ALA A 131 1.50 -29.95 10.96
C ALA A 131 1.33 -28.71 11.86
N VAL A 132 2.41 -28.42 12.58
CA VAL A 132 2.61 -27.22 13.40
C VAL A 132 3.81 -26.46 12.86
N ASP A 133 4.01 -25.22 13.29
CA ASP A 133 5.23 -24.48 12.94
C ASP A 133 6.46 -25.10 13.63
N PRO A 134 7.62 -25.14 12.94
CA PRO A 134 7.91 -24.51 11.64
C PRO A 134 7.54 -25.34 10.39
N GLU A 135 7.17 -26.62 10.54
CA GLU A 135 6.87 -27.50 9.41
C GLU A 135 5.67 -27.05 8.59
N LEU A 136 4.64 -26.49 9.22
CA LEU A 136 3.45 -25.95 8.55
C LEU A 136 3.82 -24.78 7.61
N SER A 137 4.63 -23.84 8.09
CA SER A 137 5.19 -22.77 7.26
C SER A 137 6.08 -23.29 6.13
N ALA A 138 6.84 -24.35 6.35
CA ALA A 138 7.66 -24.97 5.30
C ALA A 138 6.80 -25.68 4.22
N LEU A 139 5.72 -26.36 4.60
CA LEU A 139 4.79 -26.99 3.65
C LEU A 139 4.06 -25.98 2.75
N CYS A 140 4.05 -24.69 3.08
CA CYS A 140 3.50 -23.64 2.21
C CYS A 140 4.31 -23.43 0.93
N PHE A 141 5.55 -23.92 0.85
CA PHE A 141 6.40 -23.88 -0.35
C PHE A 141 6.19 -25.07 -1.28
N ASP A 142 5.31 -26.01 -0.92
CA ASP A 142 5.07 -27.20 -1.73
C ASP A 142 4.50 -26.83 -3.12
N PRO A 143 5.10 -27.31 -4.23
CA PRO A 143 4.60 -27.03 -5.57
C PRO A 143 3.35 -27.85 -5.93
N VAL A 144 3.02 -28.90 -5.17
CA VAL A 144 1.93 -29.83 -5.48
C VAL A 144 0.60 -29.29 -4.93
N PRO A 145 -0.42 -29.07 -5.79
CA PRO A 145 -1.70 -28.53 -5.36
C PRO A 145 -2.40 -29.35 -4.26
N ALA A 146 -2.32 -30.68 -4.32
CA ALA A 146 -2.93 -31.56 -3.33
C ALA A 146 -2.38 -31.35 -1.90
N VAL A 147 -1.09 -30.99 -1.78
CA VAL A 147 -0.49 -30.65 -0.49
C VAL A 147 -1.02 -29.31 -0.02
N ILE A 148 -1.10 -28.29 -0.88
CA ILE A 148 -1.68 -27.00 -0.53
C ILE A 148 -3.16 -27.11 -0.14
N HIS A 149 -3.94 -27.98 -0.80
CA HIS A 149 -5.30 -28.29 -0.36
C HIS A 149 -5.32 -28.83 1.07
N SER A 150 -4.41 -29.75 1.40
CA SER A 150 -4.30 -30.32 2.75
C SER A 150 -3.82 -29.30 3.78
N VAL A 151 -2.91 -28.38 3.41
CA VAL A 151 -2.56 -27.21 4.23
C VAL A 151 -3.82 -26.37 4.47
N MET A 152 -4.63 -26.11 3.44
CA MET A 152 -5.92 -25.40 3.57
C MET A 152 -7.00 -26.18 4.31
N GLU A 153 -6.78 -27.40 4.76
CA GLU A 153 -7.66 -28.14 5.69
C GLU A 153 -7.19 -28.01 7.14
N ASN A 154 -5.91 -27.71 7.36
CA ASN A 154 -5.33 -27.55 8.69
C ASN A 154 -5.94 -26.33 9.40
N THR A 155 -6.37 -26.55 10.65
CA THR A 155 -7.04 -25.55 11.50
C THR A 155 -6.10 -24.46 12.01
N ARG A 156 -4.80 -24.73 12.02
CA ARG A 156 -3.74 -23.79 12.46
C ARG A 156 -3.32 -22.82 11.36
N VAL A 157 -3.78 -23.02 10.13
CA VAL A 157 -3.43 -22.13 9.01
C VAL A 157 -4.09 -20.77 9.19
N GLY A 158 -3.22 -19.78 9.33
CA GLY A 158 -3.56 -18.36 9.40
C GLY A 158 -2.98 -17.52 8.24
N LEU A 159 -3.01 -16.20 8.41
CA LEU A 159 -2.62 -15.24 7.38
C LEU A 159 -1.14 -15.31 6.97
N ALA A 160 -0.23 -15.64 7.89
CA ALA A 160 1.20 -15.78 7.57
C ALA A 160 1.42 -16.88 6.52
N HIS A 161 0.84 -18.06 6.74
CA HIS A 161 0.82 -19.18 5.81
C HIS A 161 0.18 -18.81 4.46
N ALA A 162 -0.98 -18.14 4.51
CA ALA A 162 -1.68 -17.70 3.30
C ALA A 162 -0.81 -16.76 2.44
N ARG A 163 -0.05 -15.86 3.06
CA ARG A 163 0.87 -14.94 2.38
C ARG A 163 2.07 -15.67 1.76
N LEU A 164 2.63 -16.69 2.44
CA LEU A 164 3.67 -17.55 1.88
C LEU A 164 3.19 -18.26 0.61
N ILE A 165 2.00 -18.89 0.67
CA ILE A 165 1.41 -19.59 -0.47
C ILE A 165 1.14 -18.61 -1.62
N ALA A 166 0.53 -17.45 -1.32
CA ALA A 166 0.27 -16.41 -2.32
C ALA A 166 1.54 -15.95 -3.04
N ARG A 167 2.65 -15.78 -2.31
CA ARG A 167 3.92 -15.29 -2.85
C ARG A 167 4.66 -16.35 -3.66
N HIS A 168 4.63 -17.62 -3.25
CA HIS A 168 5.58 -18.63 -3.74
C HIS A 168 4.95 -19.81 -4.48
N HIS A 169 3.65 -20.07 -4.33
CA HIS A 169 3.06 -21.26 -4.93
C HIS A 169 3.04 -21.16 -6.46
N ALA A 170 3.54 -22.20 -7.11
CA ALA A 170 3.82 -22.21 -8.54
C ALA A 170 2.70 -22.83 -9.39
N ASN A 171 1.55 -23.17 -8.80
CA ASN A 171 0.44 -23.79 -9.52
C ASN A 171 -0.87 -23.01 -9.35
N PRO A 172 -1.54 -22.63 -10.45
CA PRO A 172 -2.88 -22.04 -10.46
C PRO A 172 -3.90 -22.68 -9.51
N VAL A 173 -3.93 -24.02 -9.45
CA VAL A 173 -4.93 -24.78 -8.68
C VAL A 173 -4.76 -24.54 -7.18
N GLY A 174 -3.53 -24.51 -6.67
CA GLY A 174 -3.30 -24.22 -5.25
C GLY A 174 -3.56 -22.75 -4.89
N LEU A 175 -3.35 -21.82 -5.82
CA LEU A 175 -3.73 -20.41 -5.62
C LEU A 175 -5.25 -20.23 -5.57
N GLU A 176 -6.00 -20.98 -6.38
CA GLU A 176 -7.46 -21.04 -6.31
C GLU A 176 -7.94 -21.62 -4.97
N ALA A 177 -7.29 -22.69 -4.48
CA ALA A 177 -7.58 -23.31 -3.18
C ALA A 177 -7.40 -22.31 -2.03
N LEU A 178 -6.28 -21.57 -2.03
CA LEU A 178 -6.01 -20.51 -1.06
C LEU A 178 -7.15 -19.49 -0.99
N CYS A 179 -7.65 -19.08 -2.16
CA CYS A 179 -8.71 -18.08 -2.27
C CYS A 179 -10.12 -18.63 -2.05
N GLY A 180 -10.27 -19.95 -1.82
CA GLY A 180 -11.53 -20.56 -1.40
C GLY A 180 -12.00 -20.10 -0.02
N ARG A 181 -11.07 -19.72 0.86
CA ARG A 181 -11.37 -19.15 2.18
C ARG A 181 -11.53 -17.62 2.07
N ALA A 182 -12.74 -17.12 2.31
CA ALA A 182 -13.07 -15.69 2.17
C ALA A 182 -12.17 -14.76 3.01
N ALA A 183 -11.79 -15.18 4.22
CA ALA A 183 -10.88 -14.44 5.09
C ALA A 183 -9.54 -14.14 4.39
N PHE A 184 -8.95 -15.13 3.69
CA PHE A 184 -7.67 -14.98 3.00
C PHE A 184 -7.81 -14.13 1.74
N ALA A 185 -8.87 -14.34 0.95
CA ALA A 185 -9.18 -13.50 -0.21
C ALA A 185 -9.38 -12.01 0.18
N SER A 186 -9.89 -11.76 1.39
CA SER A 186 -10.12 -10.42 1.92
C SER A 186 -8.89 -9.76 2.56
N ASP A 187 -7.80 -10.48 2.81
CA ASP A 187 -6.56 -9.93 3.37
C ASP A 187 -5.77 -9.11 2.34
N ALA A 188 -5.28 -7.94 2.74
CA ALA A 188 -4.52 -7.06 1.87
C ALA A 188 -3.12 -7.61 1.53
N GLY A 189 -2.47 -8.29 2.49
CA GLY A 189 -1.16 -8.89 2.29
C GLY A 189 -1.20 -10.06 1.32
N VAL A 190 -2.18 -10.96 1.47
CA VAL A 190 -2.44 -12.05 0.52
C VAL A 190 -2.66 -11.49 -0.88
N ARG A 191 -3.52 -10.48 -1.03
CA ARG A 191 -3.75 -9.83 -2.33
C ARG A 191 -2.50 -9.18 -2.92
N ARG A 192 -1.69 -8.48 -2.11
CA ARG A 192 -0.42 -7.85 -2.52
C ARG A 192 0.52 -8.89 -3.14
N TRP A 193 0.62 -10.07 -2.53
CA TRP A 193 1.48 -11.15 -3.01
C TRP A 193 0.87 -11.91 -4.20
N LEU A 194 -0.44 -12.16 -4.19
CA LEU A 194 -1.13 -12.81 -5.30
C LEU A 194 -0.93 -12.06 -6.62
N VAL A 195 -1.10 -10.73 -6.64
CA VAL A 195 -0.93 -9.97 -7.90
C VAL A 195 0.50 -9.98 -8.41
N ARG A 196 1.49 -10.19 -7.54
CA ARG A 196 2.91 -10.33 -7.90
C ARG A 196 3.26 -11.75 -8.33
N ASN A 197 2.40 -12.74 -8.06
CA ASN A 197 2.64 -14.12 -8.42
C ASN A 197 2.45 -14.35 -9.94
N PRO A 198 3.48 -14.81 -10.69
CA PRO A 198 3.38 -15.07 -12.13
C PRO A 198 2.35 -16.13 -12.51
N GLN A 199 1.98 -17.00 -11.57
CA GLN A 199 1.04 -18.11 -11.77
C GLN A 199 -0.40 -17.73 -11.42
N LEU A 200 -0.67 -16.46 -11.09
CA LEU A 200 -2.03 -15.99 -10.80
C LEU A 200 -2.94 -16.14 -12.04
N PRO A 201 -4.03 -16.92 -11.96
CA PRO A 201 -4.96 -17.05 -13.08
C PRO A 201 -5.74 -15.76 -13.31
N SER A 202 -5.93 -15.36 -14.58
CA SER A 202 -6.74 -14.19 -14.91
C SER A 202 -8.20 -14.30 -14.44
N SER A 203 -8.76 -15.51 -14.39
CA SER A 203 -10.09 -15.78 -13.82
C SER A 203 -10.14 -15.43 -12.33
N LEU A 204 -9.15 -15.90 -11.57
CA LEU A 204 -9.01 -15.62 -10.15
C LEU A 204 -8.83 -14.12 -9.89
N PHE A 205 -7.94 -13.47 -10.66
CA PHE A 205 -7.75 -12.02 -10.58
C PHE A 205 -9.08 -11.27 -10.79
N ARG A 206 -9.83 -11.58 -11.87
CA ARG A 206 -11.13 -10.94 -12.14
C ARG A 206 -12.10 -11.15 -10.99
N ARG A 207 -12.21 -12.38 -10.46
CA ARG A 207 -13.08 -12.69 -9.32
C ARG A 207 -12.76 -11.85 -8.07
N LEU A 208 -11.48 -11.67 -7.77
CA LEU A 208 -11.03 -10.96 -6.58
C LEU A 208 -10.99 -9.42 -6.72
N TRP A 209 -10.77 -8.90 -7.94
CA TRP A 209 -10.61 -7.47 -8.20
C TRP A 209 -11.80 -6.78 -8.88
N ALA A 210 -12.72 -7.50 -9.52
CA ALA A 210 -13.83 -6.88 -10.24
C ALA A 210 -14.68 -5.98 -9.33
N GLY A 211 -14.96 -6.40 -8.09
CA GLY A 211 -15.75 -5.61 -7.14
C GLY A 211 -14.97 -4.51 -6.40
N ARG A 212 -13.67 -4.36 -6.62
CA ARG A 212 -12.83 -3.41 -5.87
C ARG A 212 -12.97 -1.97 -6.38
N ARG A 213 -12.46 -1.03 -5.60
CA ARG A 213 -12.42 0.39 -5.98
C ARG A 213 -11.50 0.62 -7.17
N LEU A 214 -11.83 1.61 -7.99
CA LEU A 214 -11.03 1.98 -9.16
C LEU A 214 -9.58 2.32 -8.79
N MET A 215 -9.37 2.96 -7.63
CA MET A 215 -8.02 3.30 -7.15
C MET A 215 -7.18 2.06 -6.89
N GLU A 216 -7.76 1.01 -6.28
CA GLU A 216 -7.04 -0.25 -6.04
C GLU A 216 -6.67 -0.94 -7.35
N GLN A 217 -7.57 -0.93 -8.34
CA GLN A 217 -7.31 -1.50 -9.66
C GLN A 217 -6.24 -0.73 -10.42
N PHE A 218 -6.27 0.60 -10.35
CA PHE A 218 -5.27 1.45 -10.98
C PHE A 218 -3.87 1.20 -10.39
N LYS A 219 -3.75 1.09 -9.06
CA LYS A 219 -2.47 0.78 -8.41
C LYS A 219 -1.84 -0.49 -8.96
N VAL A 220 -2.62 -1.57 -9.12
CA VAL A 220 -2.12 -2.83 -9.70
C VAL A 220 -1.75 -2.66 -11.18
N ALA A 221 -2.52 -1.89 -11.95
CA ALA A 221 -2.27 -1.70 -13.37
C ALA A 221 -0.96 -0.96 -13.68
N VAL A 222 -0.45 -0.15 -12.75
CA VAL A 222 0.78 0.65 -12.92
C VAL A 222 1.98 0.12 -12.12
N ASP A 223 1.76 -0.88 -11.26
CA ASP A 223 2.81 -1.45 -10.42
C ASP A 223 3.79 -2.29 -11.25
N ARG A 224 5.07 -1.89 -11.25
CA ARG A 224 6.11 -2.54 -12.07
C ARG A 224 6.47 -3.93 -11.58
N ASP A 225 6.23 -4.25 -10.31
CA ASP A 225 6.49 -5.56 -9.70
C ASP A 225 5.45 -6.60 -10.11
N VAL A 226 4.27 -6.15 -10.56
CA VAL A 226 3.19 -7.02 -11.01
C VAL A 226 3.52 -7.56 -12.41
N PRO A 227 3.46 -8.88 -12.66
CA PRO A 227 3.72 -9.45 -13.98
C PRO A 227 2.87 -8.81 -15.09
N GLU A 228 3.43 -8.67 -16.29
CA GLU A 228 2.77 -7.96 -17.41
C GLU A 228 1.40 -8.57 -17.78
N GLY A 229 1.25 -9.90 -17.70
CA GLY A 229 -0.04 -10.58 -17.91
C GLY A 229 -1.11 -10.15 -16.89
N THR A 230 -0.72 -10.05 -15.62
CA THR A 230 -1.59 -9.55 -14.55
C THR A 230 -1.91 -8.07 -14.74
N ARG A 231 -0.92 -7.22 -15.08
CA ARG A 231 -1.16 -5.80 -15.40
C ARG A 231 -2.10 -5.60 -16.59
N ARG A 232 -2.00 -6.44 -17.63
CA ARG A 232 -2.93 -6.42 -18.76
C ARG A 232 -4.35 -6.71 -18.31
N THR A 233 -4.54 -7.78 -17.54
CA THR A 233 -5.85 -8.13 -16.96
C THR A 233 -6.37 -7.03 -16.03
N ALA A 234 -5.50 -6.41 -15.23
CA ALA A 234 -5.85 -5.29 -14.35
C ALA A 234 -6.32 -4.06 -15.14
N ARG A 235 -5.68 -3.73 -16.27
CA ARG A 235 -6.13 -2.66 -17.17
C ARG A 235 -7.49 -2.96 -17.79
N GLU A 236 -7.75 -4.20 -18.20
CA GLU A 236 -9.05 -4.61 -18.73
C GLU A 236 -10.17 -4.45 -17.68
N VAL A 237 -9.91 -4.93 -16.45
CA VAL A 237 -10.84 -4.79 -15.32
C VAL A 237 -11.07 -3.32 -14.97
N LEU A 238 -10.00 -2.51 -14.90
CA LEU A 238 -10.08 -1.07 -14.65
C LEU A 238 -10.97 -0.38 -15.68
N ARG A 239 -10.80 -0.68 -16.97
CA ARG A 239 -11.62 -0.10 -18.04
C ARG A 239 -13.08 -0.52 -17.92
N SER A 240 -13.35 -1.82 -17.74
CA SER A 240 -14.71 -2.34 -17.55
C SER A 240 -15.41 -1.70 -16.35
N ARG A 241 -14.70 -1.56 -15.23
CA ARG A 241 -15.21 -0.95 -14.01
C ARG A 241 -15.36 0.55 -14.11
N PHE A 242 -14.46 1.23 -14.81
CA PHE A 242 -14.60 2.66 -15.06
C PHE A 242 -15.89 2.98 -15.83
N THR A 243 -16.35 2.12 -16.73
CA THR A 243 -17.65 2.34 -17.42
C THR A 243 -18.85 2.27 -16.48
N THR A 244 -18.80 1.39 -15.47
CA THR A 244 -19.94 1.05 -14.61
C THR A 244 -19.89 1.69 -13.22
N ALA A 245 -18.78 2.29 -12.84
CA ALA A 245 -18.58 2.91 -11.54
C ALA A 245 -19.39 4.21 -11.38
N PRO A 246 -19.76 4.58 -10.15
CA PRO A 246 -20.37 5.87 -9.84
C PRO A 246 -19.54 7.04 -10.38
N ALA A 247 -20.21 8.14 -10.75
CA ALA A 247 -19.53 9.35 -11.24
C ALA A 247 -18.54 9.91 -10.22
N GLU A 248 -18.90 9.86 -8.94
CA GLU A 248 -18.10 10.33 -7.81
C GLU A 248 -16.76 9.58 -7.71
N GLU A 249 -16.79 8.24 -7.83
CA GLU A 249 -15.59 7.40 -7.77
C GLU A 249 -14.68 7.63 -8.99
N ARG A 250 -15.25 7.81 -10.19
CA ARG A 250 -14.49 8.14 -11.40
C ARG A 250 -13.77 9.48 -11.27
N VAL A 251 -14.46 10.49 -10.76
CA VAL A 251 -13.87 11.81 -10.50
C VAL A 251 -12.78 11.72 -9.44
N GLU A 252 -13.05 11.05 -8.33
CA GLU A 252 -12.08 10.83 -7.26
C GLU A 252 -10.80 10.18 -7.80
N LEU A 253 -10.92 9.13 -8.62
CA LEU A 253 -9.78 8.48 -9.27
C LEU A 253 -8.97 9.45 -10.14
N ILE A 254 -9.62 10.24 -11.00
CA ILE A 254 -8.95 11.20 -11.87
C ILE A 254 -8.20 12.24 -11.04
N LEU A 255 -8.83 12.77 -9.98
CA LEU A 255 -8.23 13.81 -9.14
C LEU A 255 -7.06 13.27 -8.31
N LEU A 256 -7.25 12.14 -7.63
CA LEU A 256 -6.22 11.53 -6.77
C LEU A 256 -5.00 11.03 -7.55
N THR A 257 -5.18 10.72 -8.84
CA THR A 257 -4.07 10.31 -9.72
C THR A 257 -3.50 11.47 -10.53
N GLU A 258 -3.96 12.71 -10.30
CA GLU A 258 -3.66 13.87 -11.14
C GLU A 258 -3.84 13.62 -12.64
N GLY A 259 -4.81 12.80 -13.01
CA GLY A 259 -5.10 12.43 -14.39
C GLY A 259 -4.15 11.39 -15.00
N ARG A 260 -3.18 10.83 -14.25
CA ARG A 260 -2.29 9.76 -14.75
C ARG A 260 -3.07 8.52 -15.20
N VAL A 261 -4.22 8.26 -14.57
CA VAL A 261 -5.12 7.18 -14.96
C VAL A 261 -5.66 7.30 -16.38
N LEU A 262 -5.73 8.51 -16.93
CA LEU A 262 -6.34 8.78 -18.23
C LEU A 262 -5.60 8.09 -19.38
N GLY A 263 -4.30 7.81 -19.21
CA GLY A 263 -3.53 7.00 -20.18
C GLY A 263 -4.09 5.58 -20.33
N ALA A 264 -4.50 4.94 -19.23
CA ALA A 264 -5.14 3.62 -19.24
C ALA A 264 -6.60 3.67 -19.74
N LEU A 265 -7.22 4.85 -19.68
CA LEU A 265 -8.61 5.11 -20.08
C LEU A 265 -8.72 5.78 -21.46
N SER A 266 -7.67 5.69 -22.27
CA SER A 266 -7.70 6.22 -23.64
C SER A 266 -8.89 5.65 -24.42
N GLY A 267 -9.59 6.54 -25.13
CA GLY A 267 -10.81 6.23 -25.89
C GLY A 267 -12.06 5.94 -25.06
N MET A 268 -12.01 6.03 -23.72
CA MET A 268 -13.20 5.82 -22.89
C MET A 268 -13.99 7.12 -22.72
N PRO A 269 -15.28 7.15 -23.08
CA PRO A 269 -16.11 8.32 -22.83
C PRO A 269 -16.40 8.47 -21.34
N VAL A 270 -16.75 9.68 -20.93
CA VAL A 270 -17.38 9.95 -19.63
C VAL A 270 -18.79 10.45 -19.83
N ASP A 271 -19.67 10.13 -18.89
CA ASP A 271 -21.06 10.57 -18.91
C ASP A 271 -21.20 12.04 -18.45
N GLY A 272 -22.38 12.61 -18.69
CA GLY A 272 -22.68 13.99 -18.35
C GLY A 272 -22.51 14.29 -16.86
N LYS A 273 -22.82 13.33 -15.98
CA LYS A 273 -22.67 13.49 -14.53
C LYS A 273 -21.19 13.61 -14.13
N THR A 274 -20.32 12.73 -14.63
CA THR A 274 -18.87 12.82 -14.38
C THR A 274 -18.30 14.12 -14.93
N ALA A 275 -18.70 14.51 -16.15
CA ALA A 275 -18.26 15.76 -16.76
C ALA A 275 -18.68 16.99 -15.92
N SER A 276 -19.94 17.02 -15.45
CA SER A 276 -20.45 18.09 -14.59
C SER A 276 -19.69 18.18 -13.27
N LEU A 277 -19.43 17.04 -12.62
CA LEU A 277 -18.65 17.00 -11.38
C LEU A 277 -17.20 17.47 -11.55
N LEU A 278 -16.58 17.19 -12.71
CA LEU A 278 -15.25 17.74 -13.06
C LEU A 278 -15.32 19.25 -13.28
N CYS A 279 -16.32 19.74 -14.02
CA CYS A 279 -16.54 21.18 -14.22
C CYS A 279 -16.89 21.92 -12.91
N GLY A 280 -17.39 21.24 -11.89
CA GLY A 280 -17.61 21.81 -10.56
C GLY A 280 -16.32 22.09 -9.77
N ARG A 281 -15.14 21.72 -10.29
CA ARG A 281 -13.85 21.86 -9.59
C ARG A 281 -13.08 23.10 -10.02
N VAL A 282 -12.30 23.62 -9.07
CA VAL A 282 -11.26 24.61 -9.31
C VAL A 282 -9.93 23.88 -9.48
N TYR A 283 -9.27 24.09 -10.60
CA TYR A 283 -8.03 23.39 -10.94
C TYR A 283 -6.81 24.23 -10.58
N ARG A 284 -5.96 23.69 -9.69
CA ARG A 284 -4.71 24.31 -9.27
C ARG A 284 -3.46 23.57 -9.77
N SER A 285 -3.55 22.25 -9.95
CA SER A 285 -2.42 21.41 -10.41
C SER A 285 -2.20 21.57 -11.93
N PRO A 286 -1.04 22.10 -12.37
CA PRO A 286 -0.69 22.17 -13.79
C PRO A 286 -0.62 20.78 -14.42
N LEU A 287 -0.13 19.78 -13.67
CA LEU A 287 -0.01 18.40 -14.14
C LEU A 287 -1.38 17.78 -14.45
N LEU A 288 -2.35 17.96 -13.56
CA LEU A 288 -3.72 17.50 -13.80
C LEU A 288 -4.33 18.16 -15.04
N ILE A 289 -4.15 19.48 -15.21
CA ILE A 289 -4.64 20.20 -16.39
C ILE A 289 -3.98 19.64 -17.66
N GLN A 290 -2.67 19.44 -17.63
CA GLN A 290 -1.93 18.88 -18.75
C GLN A 290 -2.42 17.48 -19.14
N ASN A 291 -2.67 16.61 -18.15
CA ASN A 291 -3.17 15.25 -18.39
C ASN A 291 -4.59 15.27 -18.95
N LEU A 292 -5.48 16.10 -18.40
CA LEU A 292 -6.85 16.27 -18.91
C LEU A 292 -6.86 16.80 -20.34
N ALA A 293 -5.95 17.70 -20.67
CA ALA A 293 -5.86 18.29 -21.99
C ALA A 293 -5.17 17.39 -23.02
N ARG A 294 -4.48 16.31 -22.60
CA ARG A 294 -3.99 15.23 -23.48
C ARG A 294 -4.99 14.09 -23.65
N TRP A 295 -6.03 14.05 -22.83
CA TRP A 295 -7.02 12.99 -22.86
C TRP A 295 -8.03 13.23 -23.99
N SER A 296 -7.88 12.49 -25.08
CA SER A 296 -8.68 12.67 -26.31
C SER A 296 -10.19 12.56 -26.11
N ALA A 297 -10.63 11.80 -25.11
CA ALA A 297 -12.05 11.65 -24.78
C ALA A 297 -12.57 12.70 -23.78
N ALA A 298 -11.75 13.71 -23.42
CA ALA A 298 -12.16 14.79 -22.55
C ALA A 298 -13.37 15.54 -23.14
N PRO A 299 -14.50 15.66 -22.40
CA PRO A 299 -15.71 16.31 -22.91
C PRO A 299 -15.47 17.76 -23.33
N PRO A 300 -16.12 18.25 -24.41
CA PRO A 300 -16.00 19.65 -24.84
C PRO A 300 -16.30 20.66 -23.72
N VAL A 301 -17.30 20.37 -22.89
CA VAL A 301 -17.67 21.21 -21.73
C VAL A 301 -16.56 21.32 -20.69
N LEU A 302 -15.77 20.25 -20.52
CA LEU A 302 -14.63 20.24 -19.60
C LEU A 302 -13.47 21.06 -20.16
N ILE A 303 -13.17 20.93 -21.46
CA ILE A 303 -12.14 21.73 -22.11
C ILE A 303 -12.47 23.22 -22.05
N ALA A 304 -13.72 23.59 -22.34
CA ALA A 304 -14.21 24.97 -22.22
C ALA A 304 -14.10 25.50 -20.78
N HIS A 305 -14.38 24.66 -19.78
CA HIS A 305 -14.22 25.01 -18.37
C HIS A 305 -12.76 25.22 -17.97
N LEU A 306 -11.86 24.33 -18.41
CA LEU A 306 -10.42 24.42 -18.13
C LEU A 306 -9.80 25.71 -18.70
N LEU A 307 -10.20 26.12 -19.90
CA LEU A 307 -9.75 27.39 -20.52
C LEU A 307 -10.09 28.64 -19.68
N LYS A 308 -11.13 28.57 -18.84
CA LYS A 308 -11.55 29.67 -17.95
C LYS A 308 -10.80 29.67 -16.61
N GLN A 309 -10.05 28.61 -16.28
CA GLN A 309 -9.37 28.49 -14.99
C GLN A 309 -8.23 29.50 -14.85
N GLU A 310 -8.08 30.06 -13.65
CA GLU A 310 -7.01 31.00 -13.31
C GLU A 310 -5.60 30.42 -13.56
N ALA A 311 -5.39 29.14 -13.25
CA ALA A 311 -4.12 28.46 -13.49
C ALA A 311 -3.74 28.43 -14.99
N VAL A 312 -4.73 28.27 -15.89
CA VAL A 312 -4.53 28.26 -17.33
C VAL A 312 -4.29 29.68 -17.87
N ARG A 313 -4.99 30.68 -17.34
CA ARG A 313 -4.78 32.09 -17.74
C ARG A 313 -3.35 32.56 -17.43
N ARG A 314 -2.79 32.10 -16.32
CA ARG A 314 -1.42 32.46 -15.88
C ARG A 314 -0.33 31.69 -16.61
N GLN A 315 -0.65 30.59 -17.29
CA GLN A 315 0.33 29.71 -17.93
C GLN A 315 0.04 29.54 -19.43
N PRO A 316 0.71 30.31 -20.31
CA PRO A 316 0.46 30.28 -21.76
C PRO A 316 0.60 28.88 -22.38
N GLN A 317 1.53 28.06 -21.88
CA GLN A 317 1.74 26.70 -22.37
C GLN A 317 0.51 25.79 -22.17
N LEU A 318 -0.15 25.88 -21.00
CA LEU A 318 -1.38 25.12 -20.73
C LEU A 318 -2.54 25.59 -21.61
N ARG A 319 -2.65 26.92 -21.80
CA ARG A 319 -3.67 27.50 -22.69
C ARG A 319 -3.48 27.00 -24.12
N GLN A 320 -2.27 27.05 -24.66
CA GLN A 320 -1.96 26.58 -26.02
C GLN A 320 -2.30 25.09 -26.20
N LEU A 321 -1.99 24.26 -25.20
CA LEU A 321 -2.29 22.83 -25.23
C LEU A 321 -3.81 22.59 -25.26
N LEU A 322 -4.58 23.31 -24.44
CA LEU A 322 -6.05 23.24 -24.44
C LEU A 322 -6.68 23.75 -25.74
N GLN A 323 -6.17 24.84 -26.33
CA GLN A 323 -6.68 25.39 -27.60
C GLN A 323 -6.47 24.42 -28.77
N ARG A 324 -5.36 23.66 -28.75
CA ARG A 324 -5.07 22.62 -29.74
C ARG A 324 -5.90 21.35 -29.55
N HIS A 325 -6.66 21.23 -28.47
CA HIS A 325 -7.44 20.03 -28.20
C HIS A 325 -8.57 19.84 -29.26
N PRO A 326 -8.85 18.60 -29.73
CA PRO A 326 -9.91 18.32 -30.70
C PRO A 326 -11.31 18.79 -30.28
N ASN A 327 -11.55 18.87 -28.97
CA ASN A 327 -12.82 19.32 -28.38
C ASN A 327 -12.79 20.78 -27.88
N ALA A 328 -11.77 21.57 -28.25
CA ALA A 328 -11.70 22.98 -27.90
C ALA A 328 -12.80 23.80 -28.61
N PRO A 329 -13.42 24.78 -27.94
CA PRO A 329 -14.35 25.72 -28.56
C PRO A 329 -13.74 26.46 -29.76
N ALA A 330 -14.55 26.74 -30.79
CA ALA A 330 -14.06 27.33 -32.04
C ALA A 330 -13.51 28.75 -31.89
N ASP A 331 -14.06 29.53 -30.95
CA ASP A 331 -13.60 30.85 -30.54
C ASP A 331 -12.21 30.78 -29.88
N ALA A 332 -11.95 29.74 -29.08
CA ALA A 332 -10.66 29.56 -28.42
C ALA A 332 -9.51 29.20 -29.37
N ARG A 333 -9.81 28.64 -30.56
CA ARG A 333 -8.79 28.24 -31.56
C ARG A 333 -8.22 29.40 -32.38
N LYS A 334 -8.85 30.58 -32.33
CA LYS A 334 -8.53 31.73 -33.20
C LYS A 334 -7.49 32.69 -32.62
N GLY A 335 -6.95 32.40 -31.43
CA GLY A 335 -5.90 33.20 -30.77
C GLY A 335 -4.73 32.32 -30.37
#